data_AF-A0A353LMQ5-F1
#
_entry.id   AF-A0A353LMQ5-F1
#
_cell.length_a   1.000
_cell.length_b   1.000
_cell.length_c   1.000
_cell.angle_alpha   90.00
_cell.angle_beta   90.00
_cell.angle_gamma   90.00
#
_symmetry.space_group_name_H-M   'P 1'
#
loop_
_entity.id
_entity.type
_entity.pdbx_description
1 polymer ?
#
loop_
_entity_poly.entity_id
_entity_poly.type
_entity_poly.pdbx_seq_one_letter_code
_entity_poly.pdbx_strand_id
1 'polypeptide(L)'
;AAEGGHAKAQFALAAFYQAGAGVAQSDEKAAFWFKQCAERGNPNCQFGLGQLLDQPDSPISDPIEAYKWYYLSAKNGLIEFDAEELVALAERMDQTQKRAAMKRAISFRPLSGPTTATVSSGAD
;
A
#
# COMPACT_ATOMS: atom_id res chain seq x y z
N ALA A 1 -11.52 -8.95 16.64
CA ALA A 1 -12.51 -8.64 15.58
C ALA A 1 -12.55 -7.15 15.16
N ALA A 2 -11.96 -6.20 15.89
CA ALA A 2 -12.08 -4.75 15.60
C ALA A 2 -11.15 -4.21 14.49
N GLU A 3 -9.96 -4.79 14.31
CA GLU A 3 -8.95 -4.22 13.40
C GLU A 3 -9.30 -4.38 11.91
N GLY A 4 -9.92 -5.51 11.53
CA GLY A 4 -10.32 -5.77 10.14
C GLY A 4 -11.49 -4.89 9.66
N GLY A 5 -12.41 -4.51 10.56
CA GLY A 5 -13.52 -3.61 10.23
C GLY A 5 -13.05 -2.18 9.98
N HIS A 6 -12.07 -1.73 10.76
CA HIS A 6 -11.49 -0.39 10.59
C HIS A 6 -10.70 -0.26 9.29
N ALA A 7 -9.87 -1.26 8.95
CA ALA A 7 -9.08 -1.24 7.72
C ALA A 7 -9.95 -1.23 6.45
N LYS A 8 -11.07 -1.98 6.43
CA LYS A 8 -12.02 -1.96 5.31
C LYS A 8 -12.71 -0.61 5.16
N ALA A 9 -13.10 0.02 6.27
CA ALA A 9 -13.71 1.35 6.25
C ALA A 9 -12.72 2.43 5.76
N GLN A 10 -11.46 2.36 6.20
CA GLN A 10 -10.40 3.26 5.74
C GLN A 10 -10.13 3.11 4.23
N PHE A 11 -10.05 1.87 3.74
CA PHE A 11 -9.94 1.60 2.31
C PHE A 11 -11.12 2.16 1.51
N ALA A 12 -12.35 1.91 1.94
CA ALA A 12 -13.53 2.40 1.25
C ALA A 12 -13.58 3.94 1.21
N LEU A 13 -13.21 4.60 2.31
CA LEU A 13 -13.15 6.06 2.36
C LEU A 13 -12.07 6.62 1.43
N ALA A 14 -10.90 5.97 1.37
CA ALA A 14 -9.85 6.33 0.43
C ALA A 14 -10.34 6.22 -1.02
N ALA A 15 -10.99 5.11 -1.37
CA ALA A 15 -11.56 4.90 -2.69
C ALA A 15 -12.65 5.93 -3.05
N PHE A 16 -13.46 6.38 -2.08
CA PHE A 16 -14.44 7.45 -2.32
C PHE A 16 -13.78 8.79 -2.62
N TYR A 17 -12.70 9.15 -1.91
CA TYR A 17 -11.93 10.34 -2.23
C TYR A 17 -11.21 10.24 -3.58
N GLN A 18 -10.73 9.05 -3.96
CA GLN A 18 -10.10 8.83 -5.26
C GLN A 18 -11.12 8.93 -6.41
N ALA A 19 -12.33 8.37 -6.23
CA ALA A 19 -13.36 8.33 -7.28
C ALA A 19 -14.29 9.56 -7.30
N GLY A 20 -14.23 10.42 -6.28
CA GLY A 20 -15.22 11.49 -6.11
C GLY A 20 -16.64 10.99 -5.81
N ALA A 21 -16.78 9.78 -5.27
CA ALA A 21 -18.07 9.13 -5.06
C ALA A 21 -18.70 9.59 -3.73
N GLY A 22 -19.67 10.50 -3.81
CA GLY A 22 -20.35 11.04 -2.62
C GLY A 22 -19.52 12.04 -1.80
N VAL A 23 -18.26 12.28 -2.18
CA VAL A 23 -17.37 13.32 -1.66
C VAL A 23 -16.63 13.98 -2.83
N ALA A 24 -16.13 15.20 -2.65
CA ALA A 24 -15.28 15.82 -3.66
C ALA A 24 -13.99 15.00 -3.85
N GLN A 25 -13.64 14.72 -5.11
CA GLN A 25 -12.42 13.99 -5.46
C GLN A 25 -11.19 14.71 -4.90
N SER A 26 -10.28 13.95 -4.28
CA SER A 26 -9.05 14.48 -3.70
C SER A 26 -8.02 13.36 -3.51
N ASP A 27 -7.01 13.36 -4.36
CA ASP A 27 -5.91 12.38 -4.30
C ASP A 27 -5.11 12.51 -3.00
N GLU A 28 -4.95 13.72 -2.47
CA GLU A 28 -4.29 13.96 -1.18
C GLU A 28 -5.04 13.28 -0.03
N LYS A 29 -6.38 13.39 0.01
CA LYS A 29 -7.20 12.74 1.04
C LYS A 29 -7.25 11.23 0.82
N ALA A 30 -7.31 10.78 -0.42
CA ALA A 30 -7.23 9.35 -0.73
C ALA A 30 -5.90 8.77 -0.25
N ALA A 31 -4.77 9.43 -0.55
CA ALA A 31 -3.44 9.03 -0.13
C ALA A 31 -3.30 9.01 1.39
N PHE A 32 -3.88 9.98 2.09
CA PHE A 32 -3.92 9.99 3.56
C PHE A 32 -4.59 8.72 4.12
N TRP A 33 -5.78 8.38 3.64
CA TRP A 33 -6.52 7.22 4.15
C TRP A 33 -5.90 5.89 3.73
N PHE A 34 -5.42 5.77 2.49
CA PHE A 34 -4.68 4.59 2.05
C PHE A 34 -3.43 4.38 2.89
N LYS A 35 -2.66 5.44 3.20
CA LYS A 35 -1.46 5.33 4.03
C LYS A 35 -1.76 4.77 5.42
N GLN A 36 -2.83 5.22 6.07
CA GLN A 36 -3.22 4.74 7.40
C GLN A 36 -3.45 3.23 7.46
N CYS A 37 -4.13 2.65 6.46
CA CYS A 37 -4.36 1.20 6.42
C CYS A 37 -3.19 0.43 5.80
N ALA A 38 -2.44 1.04 4.86
CA ALA A 38 -1.24 0.45 4.27
C ALA A 38 -0.14 0.23 5.32
N GLU A 39 0.02 1.17 6.24
CA GLU A 39 0.96 1.06 7.36
C GLU A 39 0.61 -0.07 8.34
N ARG A 40 -0.65 -0.51 8.37
CA ARG A 40 -1.12 -1.67 9.15
C ARG A 40 -1.04 -2.99 8.40
N GLY A 41 -0.46 -3.00 7.20
CA GLY A 41 -0.29 -4.22 6.42
C GLY A 41 -1.47 -4.58 5.52
N ASN A 42 -2.45 -3.68 5.31
CA ASN A 42 -3.56 -3.97 4.39
C ASN A 42 -3.06 -3.89 2.93
N PRO A 43 -3.05 -5.01 2.18
CA PRO A 43 -2.45 -5.03 0.84
C PRO A 43 -3.25 -4.20 -0.18
N ASN A 44 -4.59 -4.16 -0.11
CA ASN A 44 -5.40 -3.31 -0.97
C ASN A 44 -5.08 -1.82 -0.78
N CYS A 45 -4.80 -1.40 0.45
CA CYS A 45 -4.39 -0.03 0.73
C CYS A 45 -2.97 0.27 0.25
N GLN A 46 -2.05 -0.71 0.36
CA GLN A 46 -0.70 -0.59 -0.16
C GLN A 46 -0.75 -0.41 -1.69
N PHE A 47 -1.57 -1.22 -2.38
CA PHE A 47 -1.79 -1.08 -3.81
C PHE A 47 -2.39 0.28 -4.20
N GLY A 48 -3.50 0.69 -3.56
CA GLY A 48 -4.15 1.97 -3.86
C GLY A 48 -3.24 3.18 -3.62
N LEU A 49 -2.39 3.12 -2.59
CA LEU A 49 -1.38 4.16 -2.35
C LEU A 49 -0.30 4.15 -3.44
N GLY A 50 0.15 2.97 -3.87
CA GLY A 50 1.08 2.81 -5.00
C GLY A 50 0.54 3.48 -6.27
N GLN A 51 -0.72 3.23 -6.61
CA GLN A 51 -1.37 3.82 -7.80
C GLN A 51 -1.46 5.33 -7.75
N LEU A 52 -1.76 5.93 -6.59
CA LEU A 52 -1.82 7.38 -6.46
C LEU A 52 -0.44 8.03 -6.63
N LEU A 53 0.60 7.40 -6.08
CA LEU A 53 1.97 7.92 -6.13
C LEU A 53 2.65 7.67 -7.48
N ASP A 54 2.16 6.74 -8.29
CA ASP A 54 2.71 6.40 -9.61
C ASP A 54 2.10 7.24 -10.75
N GLN A 55 1.20 8.17 -10.45
CA GLN A 55 0.65 9.08 -11.45
C GLN A 55 1.66 10.18 -11.80
N PRO A 56 2.20 10.26 -13.03
CA PRO A 56 3.27 11.21 -13.36
C PRO A 56 2.85 12.68 -13.25
N ASP A 57 1.57 12.97 -13.50
CA ASP A 57 1.01 14.33 -13.52
C ASP A 57 0.40 14.75 -12.17
N SER A 58 0.48 13.89 -11.15
CA SER A 58 -0.10 14.16 -9.83
C SER A 58 0.87 14.95 -8.95
N PRO A 59 0.40 15.97 -8.20
CA PRO A 59 1.26 16.74 -7.28
C PRO A 59 1.81 15.88 -6.12
N ILE A 60 1.22 14.71 -5.87
CA ILE A 60 1.69 13.76 -4.84
C ILE A 60 2.55 12.63 -5.42
N SER A 61 2.92 12.68 -6.71
CA SER A 61 3.72 11.65 -7.37
C SER A 61 5.06 11.40 -6.65
N ASP A 62 5.33 10.14 -6.31
CA ASP A 62 6.63 9.67 -5.84
C ASP A 62 6.82 8.21 -6.30
N PRO A 63 7.47 7.97 -7.45
CA PRO A 63 7.66 6.62 -7.97
C PRO A 63 8.54 5.73 -7.07
N ILE A 64 9.43 6.31 -6.26
CA ILE A 64 10.25 5.54 -5.31
C ILE A 64 9.38 5.01 -4.17
N GLU A 65 8.47 5.85 -3.68
CA GLU A 65 7.52 5.48 -2.64
C GLU A 65 6.41 4.57 -3.19
N ALA A 66 5.95 4.78 -4.42
CA ALA A 66 5.00 3.89 -5.11
C ALA A 66 5.54 2.45 -5.19
N TYR A 67 6.80 2.29 -5.63
CA TYR A 67 7.47 1.00 -5.70
C TYR A 67 7.49 0.30 -4.34
N LYS A 68 7.78 1.06 -3.26
CA LYS A 68 7.76 0.53 -1.89
C LYS A 68 6.42 -0.12 -1.57
N TRP A 69 5.33 0.57 -1.88
CA TRP A 69 3.98 0.12 -1.55
C TRP A 69 3.51 -1.03 -2.44
N TYR A 70 3.79 -1.01 -3.75
CA TYR A 70 3.54 -2.15 -4.63
C TYR A 70 4.31 -3.40 -4.19
N TYR A 71 5.59 -3.27 -3.84
CA TYR A 71 6.38 -4.38 -3.31
C TYR A 71 5.79 -4.97 -2.03
N LEU A 72 5.37 -4.12 -1.09
CA LEU A 72 4.75 -4.57 0.16
C LEU A 72 3.39 -5.23 -0.08
N SER A 73 2.59 -4.72 -1.02
CA SER A 73 1.31 -5.31 -1.41
C SER A 73 1.49 -6.74 -1.92
N ALA A 74 2.38 -6.92 -2.90
CA ALA A 74 2.71 -8.22 -3.47
C ALA A 74 3.27 -9.19 -2.40
N LYS A 75 4.14 -8.70 -1.50
CA LYS A 75 4.69 -9.51 -0.40
C LYS A 75 3.63 -9.97 0.61
N ASN A 76 2.63 -9.14 0.89
CA ASN A 76 1.61 -9.42 1.92
C ASN A 76 0.41 -10.24 1.43
N GLY A 77 0.51 -10.86 0.23
CA GLY A 77 -0.45 -11.86 -0.23
C GLY A 77 -1.50 -11.36 -1.22
N LEU A 78 -1.25 -10.24 -1.90
CA LEU A 78 -1.96 -9.91 -3.13
C LEU A 78 -1.26 -10.60 -4.32
N ILE A 79 -2.07 -11.35 -5.07
CA ILE A 79 -1.75 -12.51 -5.91
C ILE A 79 -1.32 -12.02 -7.30
N GLU A 80 -0.18 -12.49 -7.82
CA GLU A 80 0.36 -12.49 -9.21
C GLU A 80 0.08 -11.30 -10.18
N PHE A 81 -1.13 -10.77 -10.25
CA PHE A 81 -1.54 -9.59 -11.04
C PHE A 81 -0.89 -8.27 -10.57
N ASP A 82 -0.47 -8.18 -9.29
CA ASP A 82 0.14 -6.97 -8.72
C ASP A 82 1.63 -6.79 -9.06
N ALA A 83 2.24 -7.81 -9.67
CA ALA A 83 3.63 -7.75 -10.12
C ALA A 83 3.80 -6.92 -11.41
N GLU A 84 2.76 -6.80 -12.24
CA GLU A 84 2.85 -6.05 -13.49
C GLU A 84 3.09 -4.56 -13.26
N GLU A 85 2.35 -3.93 -12.35
CA GLU A 85 2.55 -2.51 -12.00
C GLU A 85 3.91 -2.27 -11.35
N LEU A 86 4.37 -3.21 -10.50
CA LEU A 86 5.71 -3.17 -9.92
C LEU A 86 6.80 -3.28 -11.00
N VAL A 87 6.61 -4.17 -11.98
CA VAL A 87 7.55 -4.38 -13.10
C VAL A 87 7.54 -3.17 -14.03
N ALA A 88 6.37 -2.67 -14.43
CA ALA A 88 6.24 -1.50 -15.30
C ALA A 88 6.80 -0.23 -14.65
N LEU A 89 6.60 -0.04 -13.34
CA LEU A 89 7.25 1.03 -12.59
C LEU A 89 8.76 0.83 -12.54
N ALA A 90 9.24 -0.38 -12.25
CA ALA A 90 10.67 -0.67 -12.28
C ALA A 90 11.29 -0.37 -13.65
N GLU A 91 10.65 -0.71 -14.76
CA GLU A 91 11.17 -0.44 -16.10
C GLU A 91 11.36 1.06 -16.38
N ARG A 92 10.51 1.92 -15.80
CA ARG A 92 10.62 3.39 -15.88
C ARG A 92 11.70 3.99 -14.98
N MET A 93 12.18 3.25 -13.98
CA MET A 93 13.14 3.75 -12.98
C MET A 93 14.60 3.47 -13.35
N ASP A 94 15.48 4.41 -13.02
CA ASP A 94 16.92 4.19 -13.10
C ASP A 94 17.44 3.26 -11.98
N GLN A 95 18.69 2.79 -12.11
CA GLN A 95 19.30 1.84 -11.17
C GLN A 95 19.44 2.39 -9.75
N THR A 96 19.62 3.70 -9.59
CA THR A 96 19.72 4.37 -8.29
C THR A 96 18.35 4.44 -7.62
N GLN A 97 17.32 4.81 -8.38
CA GLN A 97 15.94 4.85 -7.92
C GLN A 97 15.45 3.47 -7.48
N LYS A 98 15.72 2.42 -8.27
CA LYS A 98 15.41 1.01 -7.92
C LYS A 98 16.05 0.60 -6.59
N ARG A 99 17.34 0.89 -6.42
CA ARG A 99 18.07 0.60 -5.18
C ARG A 99 17.48 1.35 -3.98
N ALA A 100 17.15 2.62 -4.15
CA ALA A 100 16.53 3.42 -3.11
C ALA A 100 15.16 2.87 -2.70
N ALA A 101 14.32 2.55 -3.69
CA ALA A 101 12.98 2.03 -3.48
C ALA A 101 13.00 0.67 -2.78
N MET A 102 13.84 -0.25 -3.25
CA MET A 102 14.00 -1.56 -2.63
C MET A 102 14.56 -1.46 -1.21
N LYS A 103 15.51 -0.55 -0.96
CA LYS A 103 16.01 -0.28 0.39
C LYS A 103 14.90 0.21 1.32
N ARG A 104 14.04 1.14 0.86
CA ARG A 104 12.86 1.60 1.63
C ARG A 104 11.89 0.47 1.92
N ALA A 105 11.62 -0.38 0.94
CA ALA A 105 10.66 -1.47 1.05
C ALA A 105 11.11 -2.55 2.05
N ILE A 106 12.38 -2.95 1.99
CA ILE A 106 12.97 -3.95 2.88
C ILE A 106 13.11 -3.41 4.31
N SER A 107 13.40 -2.11 4.45
CA SER A 107 13.58 -1.46 5.76
C SER A 107 12.26 -1.08 6.43
N PHE A 108 11.14 -1.14 5.70
CA PHE A 108 9.83 -0.77 6.22
C PHE A 108 9.36 -1.78 7.28
N ARG A 109 8.92 -1.26 8.44
CA ARG A 109 8.21 -2.05 9.46
C ARG A 109 6.76 -1.56 9.56
N PRO A 110 5.77 -2.42 9.31
CA PRO A 110 4.37 -2.06 9.53
C PRO A 110 4.10 -1.80 11.01
N LEU A 111 3.15 -0.91 11.29
CA LEU A 111 2.72 -0.51 12.64
C LEU A 111 2.03 -1.66 13.38
N SER A 112 1.39 -2.54 12.64
CA SER A 112 0.92 -3.83 13.13
C SER A 112 2.01 -4.85 12.82
N GLY A 113 2.75 -5.30 13.85
CA GLY A 113 3.75 -6.37 13.69
C GLY A 113 3.12 -7.63 13.10
N PRO A 114 3.93 -8.61 12.63
CA PRO A 114 3.38 -9.89 12.20
C PRO A 114 2.51 -10.40 13.35
N THR A 115 1.22 -10.56 13.11
CA THR A 115 0.38 -11.35 13.99
C THR A 115 0.85 -12.78 13.77
N THR A 116 1.99 -13.14 14.37
CA THR A 116 2.23 -14.52 14.74
C THR A 116 1.14 -14.79 15.75
N ALA A 117 0.00 -15.25 15.23
CA ALA A 117 -0.88 -16.12 15.96
C ALA A 117 -0.01 -17.33 16.32
N THR A 118 0.72 -17.20 17.43
CA THR A 118 1.13 -18.33 18.22
C THR A 118 -0.19 -18.96 18.64
N VAL A 119 -0.67 -19.89 17.82
CA VAL A 119 -1.52 -20.98 18.30
C VAL A 119 -0.69 -21.68 19.36
N SER A 120 -0.79 -21.17 20.59
CA SER A 120 -0.59 -21.96 21.78
C SER A 120 -1.67 -23.05 21.71
N SER A 121 -1.29 -24.16 21.08
CA SER A 121 -1.83 -25.48 21.38
C SER A 121 -1.50 -25.74 22.85
N GLY A 122 -2.29 -25.15 23.74
CA GLY A 122 -2.41 -25.56 25.12
C GLY A 122 -3.08 -26.93 25.13
N ALA A 123 -2.41 -27.86 25.78
CA ALA A 123 -2.88 -29.19 26.07
C ALA A 123 -4.25 -29.18 26.75
N ASP A 124 -5.08 -30.14 26.37
CA ASP A 124 -5.84 -31.00 27.28
C ASP A 124 -6.04 -32.37 26.60
#